data_AF-A0A3D4M828-F1
#
_entry.id   AF-A0A3D4M828-F1
#
_cell.length_a   1.000
_cell.length_b   1.000
_cell.length_c   1.000
_cell.angle_alpha   90.00
_cell.angle_beta   90.00
_cell.angle_gamma   90.00
#
_symmetry.space_group_name_H-M   'P 1'
#
loop_
_entity.id
_entity.type
_entity.pdbx_description
1 polymer ?
#
loop_
_entity_poly.entity_id
_entity_poly.type
_entity_poly.pdbx_seq_one_letter_code
_entity_poly.pdbx_strand_id
1 'polypeptide(L)'
;MNKYLLASMPLLTLGSIHVNAQDSTSYELQLRVPLLDLPQNSQLPYKTPSMNQALEWSNDFYELGFWGIDHLGDKLFKVKTKPQTNAGKYGNLAFKYALGLGFSKYGSELPIPLGVWGHEEFHRSTLGVKGVASENGNWLFSRWDGTVYGISDSTLSGLKKTDPDQLLYSYVAGVQYEIALNEKVTLNDFYSKRSLNKTALLLYNAHYVYNYFKFSTSVFSDSVKVLAPPHENANPSERDYAGADLTAWAYDMFNPQLPYETRDSFPNGEGVNRRIGFSDLSPEAQSYLKKQKNLSLLNFLNPAIFFVNRIRVNEKLSFNLFTQYAPTHFGNDIAVFLPVKYKHFDLLLDLHRYSNRADQGTGVGLGLYNYKLNDKLKSSVKVNVWDQPKTFDGNDKTMGGCLSLSSEYKLKKGLSAYANLSAKTAGWMMGNPYLDKNISMQVGVSYQIAR
;
A
#
# COMPACT_ATOMS: atom_id res chain seq x y z
N MET A 1 -42.11 22.64 0.73
CA MET A 1 -41.63 23.24 2.00
C MET A 1 -40.11 23.21 1.99
N ASN A 2 -39.50 24.41 1.97
CA ASN A 2 -38.13 24.83 2.34
C ASN A 2 -37.12 23.75 2.80
N LYS A 3 -35.81 23.82 2.54
CA LYS A 3 -34.89 24.79 1.92
C LYS A 3 -33.53 24.07 1.83
N TYR A 4 -32.75 24.41 0.81
CA TYR A 4 -31.29 24.35 0.70
C TYR A 4 -30.48 23.92 1.93
N LEU A 5 -29.73 22.82 1.79
CA LEU A 5 -28.52 22.51 2.56
C LEU A 5 -27.39 22.24 1.56
N LEU A 6 -27.09 23.26 0.76
CA LEU A 6 -25.79 23.42 0.12
C LEU A 6 -24.82 23.79 1.25
N ALA A 7 -24.15 22.78 1.79
CA ALA A 7 -23.02 23.00 2.68
C ALA A 7 -21.93 23.70 1.87
N SER A 8 -21.81 25.00 2.13
CA SER A 8 -20.67 25.82 1.75
C SER A 8 -19.40 25.15 2.29
N MET A 9 -18.63 24.50 1.42
CA MET A 9 -17.22 24.27 1.66
C MET A 9 -16.57 25.64 1.88
N PRO A 10 -15.91 25.90 3.03
CA PRO A 10 -15.06 27.07 3.10
C PRO A 10 -13.95 26.87 2.07
N LEU A 11 -13.88 27.77 1.09
CA LEU A 11 -12.67 28.04 0.33
C LEU A 11 -11.57 28.29 1.37
N LEU A 12 -10.76 27.27 1.66
CA LEU A 12 -9.51 27.43 2.37
C LEU A 12 -8.63 28.28 1.47
N THR A 13 -8.60 29.56 1.78
CA THR A 13 -7.64 30.51 1.24
C THR A 13 -6.26 29.92 1.46
N LEU A 14 -5.57 29.62 0.35
CA LEU A 14 -4.15 29.29 0.29
C LEU A 14 -3.36 30.55 0.68
N GLY A 15 -3.43 30.91 1.97
CA GLY A 15 -2.57 31.89 2.58
C GLY A 15 -1.17 31.29 2.63
N SER A 16 -0.29 31.79 1.77
CA SER A 16 1.13 31.48 1.77
C SER A 16 1.75 31.81 3.13
N ILE A 17 1.80 30.84 4.04
CA ILE A 17 2.63 30.94 5.24
C ILE A 17 4.08 30.81 4.77
N HIS A 18 4.68 31.94 4.41
CA HIS A 18 6.11 32.03 4.16
C HIS A 18 6.85 31.91 5.49
N VAL A 19 7.37 30.72 5.76
CA VAL A 19 8.36 30.49 6.82
C VAL A 19 9.66 30.08 6.14
N ASN A 20 10.68 30.93 6.22
CA ASN A 20 12.05 30.52 5.95
C ASN A 20 12.45 29.54 7.05
N ALA A 21 12.70 28.28 6.69
CA ALA A 21 13.23 27.27 7.58
C ALA A 21 14.27 26.44 6.80
N GLN A 22 15.35 26.11 7.50
CA GLN A 22 16.69 25.61 7.10
C GLN A 22 16.83 24.47 6.06
N ASP A 23 15.76 23.98 5.43
CA ASP A 23 15.87 23.00 4.35
C ASP A 23 16.20 23.72 3.02
N SER A 24 17.49 24.02 2.83
CA SER A 24 18.01 24.60 1.58
C SER A 24 17.97 23.61 0.40
N THR A 25 17.92 22.32 0.69
CA THR A 25 17.96 21.25 -0.31
C THR A 25 16.55 20.75 -0.64
N SER A 26 16.21 20.71 -1.93
CA SER A 26 14.99 20.08 -2.44
C SER A 26 15.36 18.86 -3.26
N TYR A 27 14.83 17.69 -2.91
CA TYR A 27 15.05 16.48 -3.68
C TYR A 27 14.17 16.45 -4.93
N GLU A 28 14.79 16.14 -6.07
CA GLU A 28 14.09 15.95 -7.36
C GLU A 28 13.78 14.49 -7.61
N LEU A 29 14.68 13.60 -7.21
CA LEU A 29 14.59 12.17 -7.45
C LEU A 29 15.20 11.42 -6.27
N GLN A 30 14.50 10.41 -5.77
CA GLN A 30 15.03 9.46 -4.79
C GLN A 30 14.68 8.04 -5.21
N LEU A 31 15.68 7.26 -5.59
CA LEU A 31 15.55 5.85 -5.92
C LEU A 31 16.16 5.00 -4.82
N ARG A 32 15.55 3.86 -4.53
CA ARG A 32 16.07 2.82 -3.65
C ARG A 32 15.93 1.48 -4.35
N VAL A 33 17.03 1.00 -4.91
CA VAL A 33 17.09 -0.27 -5.64
C VAL A 33 17.49 -1.38 -4.65
N PRO A 34 16.55 -2.21 -4.17
CA PRO A 34 16.87 -3.36 -3.34
C PRO A 34 17.52 -4.46 -4.20
N LEU A 35 18.63 -5.00 -3.72
CA LEU A 35 19.39 -6.03 -4.41
C LEU A 35 19.15 -7.41 -3.81
N LEU A 36 18.89 -7.47 -2.51
CA LEU A 36 18.64 -8.70 -1.77
C LEU A 36 17.66 -8.41 -0.63
N ASP A 37 16.74 -9.35 -0.41
CA ASP A 37 15.74 -9.34 0.63
C ASP A 37 15.55 -10.74 1.19
N LEU A 38 16.08 -10.97 2.38
CA LEU A 38 16.03 -12.23 3.09
C LEU A 38 14.96 -12.17 4.19
N PRO A 39 14.23 -13.28 4.44
CA PRO A 39 14.48 -14.59 3.85
C PRO A 39 13.75 -14.83 2.52
N GLN A 40 12.91 -13.89 2.06
CA GLN A 40 12.03 -14.08 0.91
C GLN A 40 12.78 -14.52 -0.36
N ASN A 41 13.91 -13.89 -0.71
CA ASN A 41 14.66 -14.27 -1.91
C ASN A 41 15.28 -15.68 -1.88
N SER A 42 15.37 -16.27 -0.68
CA SER A 42 15.91 -17.62 -0.50
C SER A 42 14.85 -18.69 -0.23
N GLN A 43 13.69 -18.30 0.30
CA GLN A 43 12.67 -19.23 0.81
C GLN A 43 11.38 -19.24 0.01
N LEU A 44 11.05 -18.16 -0.72
CA LEU A 44 9.85 -18.16 -1.56
C LEU A 44 10.04 -19.09 -2.76
N PRO A 45 8.97 -19.78 -3.22
CA PRO A 45 9.01 -20.60 -4.43
C PRO A 45 9.47 -19.83 -5.66
N TYR A 46 9.03 -18.56 -5.76
CA TYR A 46 9.50 -17.61 -6.75
C TYR A 46 10.48 -16.65 -6.04
N LYS A 47 11.77 -16.78 -6.35
CA LYS A 47 12.84 -16.14 -5.58
C LYS A 47 12.82 -14.61 -5.63
N THR A 48 12.18 -13.99 -6.62
CA THR A 48 12.18 -12.53 -6.78
C THR A 48 10.94 -12.08 -7.56
N PRO A 49 10.41 -10.87 -7.27
CA PRO A 49 10.76 -10.00 -6.15
C PRO A 49 10.16 -10.48 -4.81
N SER A 50 10.71 -9.99 -3.70
CA SER A 50 10.07 -10.02 -2.38
C SER A 50 8.93 -8.99 -2.29
N MET A 51 8.14 -9.02 -1.21
CA MET A 51 7.07 -8.03 -0.97
C MET A 51 7.64 -6.61 -0.88
N ASN A 52 8.71 -6.43 -0.11
CA ASN A 52 9.34 -5.12 0.06
C ASN A 52 10.14 -4.70 -1.16
N GLN A 53 10.69 -5.65 -1.94
CA GLN A 53 11.29 -5.33 -3.24
C GLN A 53 10.26 -4.80 -4.21
N ALA A 54 9.09 -5.43 -4.30
CA ALA A 54 8.00 -4.96 -5.13
C ALA A 54 7.56 -3.54 -4.73
N LEU A 55 7.41 -3.27 -3.43
CA LEU A 55 7.08 -1.93 -2.92
C LEU A 55 8.14 -0.87 -3.28
N GLU A 56 9.43 -1.18 -3.14
CA GLU A 56 10.52 -0.27 -3.54
C GLU A 56 10.52 -0.04 -5.05
N TRP A 57 10.41 -1.10 -5.86
CA TRP A 57 10.40 -0.98 -7.33
C TRP A 57 9.24 -0.11 -7.79
N SER A 58 8.03 -0.35 -7.26
CA SER A 58 6.87 0.47 -7.57
C SER A 58 7.08 1.94 -7.17
N ASN A 59 7.57 2.20 -5.96
CA ASN A 59 7.87 3.57 -5.54
C ASN A 59 8.88 4.25 -6.48
N ASP A 60 9.94 3.55 -6.89
CA ASP A 60 10.99 4.06 -7.76
C ASP A 60 10.50 4.33 -9.20
N PHE A 61 9.64 3.48 -9.74
CA PHE A 61 9.01 3.74 -11.04
C PHE A 61 8.07 4.95 -10.97
N TYR A 62 7.31 5.12 -9.88
CA TYR A 62 6.55 6.34 -9.65
C TYR A 62 7.46 7.56 -9.46
N GLU A 63 8.59 7.46 -8.75
CA GLU A 63 9.60 8.53 -8.64
C GLU A 63 10.08 8.99 -10.01
N LEU A 64 10.48 8.06 -10.88
CA LEU A 64 10.94 8.36 -12.23
C LEU A 64 9.85 9.04 -13.07
N GLY A 65 8.61 8.53 -13.02
CA GLY A 65 7.49 9.11 -13.75
C GLY A 65 7.18 10.53 -13.29
N PHE A 66 7.05 10.74 -11.97
CA PHE A 66 6.79 12.08 -11.42
C PHE A 66 7.95 13.04 -11.64
N TRP A 67 9.20 12.58 -11.58
CA TRP A 67 10.38 13.37 -11.95
C TRP A 67 10.33 13.83 -13.42
N GLY A 68 9.97 12.93 -14.34
CA GLY A 68 9.77 13.27 -15.75
C GLY A 68 8.66 14.30 -15.97
N ILE A 69 7.53 14.15 -15.27
CA ILE A 69 6.41 15.10 -15.28
C ILE A 69 6.82 16.48 -14.75
N ASP A 70 7.60 16.51 -13.66
CA ASP A 70 8.13 17.73 -13.06
C ASP A 70 8.99 18.51 -14.06
N HIS A 71 9.94 17.81 -14.69
CA HIS A 71 10.84 18.38 -15.70
C HIS A 71 10.10 18.85 -16.96
N LEU A 72 9.12 18.09 -17.42
CA LEU A 72 8.32 18.47 -18.58
C LEU A 72 7.51 19.74 -18.30
N GLY A 73 6.83 19.81 -17.15
CA GLY A 73 6.10 21.01 -16.73
C GLY A 73 7.03 22.23 -16.61
N ASP A 74 8.17 22.09 -15.95
CA ASP A 74 9.15 23.18 -15.81
C ASP A 74 9.63 23.71 -17.16
N LYS A 75 9.84 22.82 -18.13
CA LYS A 75 10.25 23.18 -19.50
C LYS A 75 9.14 23.88 -20.27
N LEU A 76 7.91 23.36 -20.25
CA LEU A 76 6.78 23.93 -20.98
C LEU A 76 6.39 25.31 -20.44
N PHE A 77 6.37 25.48 -19.12
CA PHE A 77 5.99 26.72 -18.46
C PHE A 77 7.18 27.66 -18.18
N LYS A 78 8.36 27.36 -18.75
CA LYS A 78 9.57 28.22 -18.75
C LYS A 78 9.98 28.70 -17.35
N VAL A 79 9.80 27.86 -16.33
CA VAL A 79 10.04 28.19 -14.91
C VAL A 79 11.46 28.73 -14.67
N LYS A 80 12.44 28.17 -15.38
CA LYS A 80 13.87 28.51 -15.19
C LYS A 80 14.34 29.72 -16.00
N THR A 81 13.61 30.16 -17.02
CA THR A 81 14.09 31.15 -17.99
C THR A 81 13.36 32.48 -17.95
N LYS A 82 12.20 32.55 -17.26
CA LYS A 82 11.44 33.80 -17.10
C LYS A 82 10.86 33.91 -15.69
N PRO A 83 10.75 35.12 -15.12
CA PRO A 83 9.94 35.35 -13.93
C PRO A 83 8.52 34.84 -14.19
N GLN A 84 8.04 33.90 -13.37
CA GLN A 84 6.70 33.34 -13.59
C GLN A 84 5.62 34.32 -13.16
N THR A 85 4.65 34.54 -14.04
CA THR A 85 3.37 35.13 -13.65
C THR A 85 2.61 34.15 -12.74
N ASN A 86 1.70 34.67 -11.91
CA ASN A 86 0.82 33.80 -11.10
C ASN A 86 0.08 32.77 -11.96
N ALA A 87 -0.43 33.19 -13.13
CA ALA A 87 -1.08 32.29 -14.09
C ALA A 87 -0.14 31.17 -14.58
N GLY A 88 1.13 31.48 -14.88
CA GLY A 88 2.12 30.48 -15.28
C GLY A 88 2.46 29.49 -14.17
N LYS A 89 2.53 29.96 -12.91
CA LYS A 89 2.77 29.10 -11.74
C LYS A 89 1.61 28.14 -11.50
N TYR A 90 0.37 28.64 -11.47
CA TYR A 90 -0.82 27.81 -11.28
C TYR A 90 -1.06 26.87 -12.46
N GLY A 91 -0.80 27.34 -13.69
CA GLY A 91 -0.87 26.50 -14.90
C GLY A 91 0.13 25.34 -14.85
N ASN A 92 1.37 25.59 -14.42
CA ASN A 92 2.38 24.54 -14.26
C ASN A 92 1.96 23.51 -13.20
N LEU A 93 1.47 23.97 -12.05
CA LEU A 93 0.99 23.09 -10.98
C LEU A 93 -0.20 22.23 -11.45
N ALA A 94 -1.20 22.85 -12.09
CA ALA A 94 -2.37 22.15 -12.61
C ALA A 94 -1.98 21.12 -13.69
N PHE A 95 -1.06 21.48 -14.60
CA PHE A 95 -0.53 20.57 -15.61
C PHE A 95 0.15 19.35 -14.98
N LYS A 96 1.09 19.56 -14.05
CA LYS A 96 1.81 18.48 -13.36
C LYS A 96 0.85 17.58 -12.58
N TYR A 97 -0.14 18.17 -11.91
CA TYR A 97 -1.15 17.41 -11.18
C TYR A 97 -2.02 16.57 -12.11
N ALA A 98 -2.55 17.14 -13.19
CA ALA A 98 -3.39 16.43 -14.15
C ALA A 98 -2.62 15.28 -14.83
N LEU A 99 -1.38 15.54 -15.26
CA LEU A 99 -0.54 14.52 -15.87
C LEU A 99 -0.12 13.46 -14.85
N GLY A 100 0.17 13.85 -13.61
CA GLY A 100 0.46 12.92 -12.50
C GLY A 100 -0.73 12.02 -12.16
N LEU A 101 -1.95 12.55 -12.18
CA LEU A 101 -3.17 11.77 -11.97
C LEU A 101 -3.42 10.80 -13.13
N GLY A 102 -3.25 11.27 -14.37
CA GLY A 102 -3.32 10.42 -15.56
C GLY A 102 -2.28 9.29 -15.52
N PHE A 103 -1.02 9.62 -15.21
CA PHE A 103 0.05 8.64 -15.05
C PHE A 103 -0.24 7.65 -13.92
N SER A 104 -0.75 8.12 -12.77
CA SER A 104 -1.10 7.22 -11.66
C SER A 104 -2.19 6.23 -12.06
N LYS A 105 -3.24 6.69 -12.75
CA LYS A 105 -4.40 5.87 -13.15
C LYS A 105 -4.13 4.92 -14.31
N TYR A 106 -3.43 5.36 -15.35
CA TYR A 106 -3.19 4.55 -16.54
C TYR A 106 -1.87 3.78 -16.44
N GLY A 107 -0.88 4.35 -15.73
CA GLY A 107 0.37 3.67 -15.47
C GLY A 107 0.24 2.51 -14.47
N SER A 108 -0.71 2.59 -13.53
CA SER A 108 -1.01 1.49 -12.59
C SER A 108 -1.42 0.20 -13.29
N GLU A 109 -2.06 0.31 -14.46
CA GLU A 109 -2.53 -0.84 -15.23
C GLU A 109 -1.43 -1.44 -16.09
N LEU A 110 -0.25 -0.81 -16.23
CA LEU A 110 0.81 -1.33 -17.10
C LEU A 110 1.45 -2.58 -16.48
N PRO A 111 1.92 -3.54 -17.30
CA PRO A 111 2.50 -4.80 -16.83
C PRO A 111 3.99 -4.63 -16.46
N ILE A 112 4.28 -3.57 -15.69
CA ILE A 112 5.61 -3.16 -15.19
C ILE A 112 5.46 -2.80 -13.71
N PRO A 113 6.56 -2.55 -12.95
CA PRO A 113 6.48 -2.30 -11.51
C PRO A 113 5.74 -1.00 -11.13
N LEU A 114 4.41 -1.03 -11.18
CA LEU A 114 3.46 0.03 -10.88
C LEU A 114 2.13 -0.64 -10.46
N GLY A 115 1.26 0.10 -9.76
CA GLY A 115 -0.13 -0.30 -9.47
C GLY A 115 -0.38 -1.82 -9.34
N VAL A 116 -1.13 -2.36 -10.29
CA VAL A 116 -1.60 -3.76 -10.35
C VAL A 116 -0.44 -4.76 -10.26
N TRP A 117 0.74 -4.48 -10.82
CA TRP A 117 1.88 -5.39 -10.68
C TRP A 117 2.30 -5.53 -9.22
N GLY A 118 2.37 -4.41 -8.49
CA GLY A 118 2.73 -4.39 -7.07
C GLY A 118 1.64 -5.03 -6.20
N HIS A 119 0.37 -4.83 -6.59
CA HIS A 119 -0.80 -5.49 -6.01
C HIS A 119 -0.65 -7.02 -6.07
N GLU A 120 -0.41 -7.57 -7.25
CA GLU A 120 -0.24 -9.00 -7.45
C GLU A 120 1.01 -9.57 -6.74
N GLU A 121 2.12 -8.84 -6.68
CA GLU A 121 3.30 -9.29 -5.93
C GLU A 121 3.07 -9.40 -4.42
N PHE A 122 2.15 -8.61 -3.86
CA PHE A 122 1.76 -8.74 -2.44
C PHE A 122 0.95 -10.03 -2.20
N HIS A 123 0.01 -10.35 -3.08
CA HIS A 123 -0.71 -11.63 -3.07
C HIS A 123 0.27 -12.81 -3.16
N ARG A 124 1.15 -12.80 -4.16
CA ARG A 124 2.17 -13.84 -4.31
C ARG A 124 3.03 -13.99 -3.06
N SER A 125 3.40 -12.87 -2.42
CA SER A 125 4.30 -12.87 -1.25
C SER A 125 3.69 -13.54 -0.05
N THR A 126 2.41 -13.29 0.19
CA THR A 126 1.68 -13.93 1.29
C THR A 126 1.40 -15.41 1.02
N LEU A 127 1.18 -15.81 -0.23
CA LEU A 127 1.05 -17.23 -0.62
C LEU A 127 2.40 -17.97 -0.50
N GLY A 128 3.47 -17.35 -1.00
CA GLY A 128 4.79 -17.95 -1.09
C GLY A 128 5.42 -18.26 0.27
N VAL A 129 5.08 -17.54 1.35
CA VAL A 129 5.58 -17.86 2.70
C VAL A 129 5.06 -19.20 3.24
N LYS A 130 4.00 -19.76 2.63
CA LYS A 130 3.49 -21.11 2.91
C LYS A 130 3.84 -22.10 1.80
N GLY A 131 4.85 -21.79 0.98
CA GLY A 131 5.33 -22.67 -0.09
C GLY A 131 4.40 -22.78 -1.29
N VAL A 132 3.38 -21.93 -1.39
CA VAL A 132 2.46 -21.91 -2.54
C VAL A 132 3.12 -21.16 -3.70
N ALA A 133 3.55 -21.92 -4.71
CA ALA A 133 4.11 -21.36 -5.93
C ALA A 133 3.00 -20.68 -6.76
N SER A 134 3.23 -19.42 -7.11
CA SER A 134 2.29 -18.61 -7.88
C SER A 134 3.02 -17.65 -8.81
N GLU A 135 2.33 -17.18 -9.85
CA GLU A 135 2.83 -16.30 -10.90
C GLU A 135 2.04 -14.99 -10.94
N ASN A 136 2.71 -13.91 -11.35
CA ASN A 136 2.11 -12.58 -11.51
C ASN A 136 1.56 -12.44 -12.93
N GLY A 137 0.26 -12.26 -13.05
CA GLY A 137 -0.46 -12.07 -14.30
C GLY A 137 -0.47 -10.63 -14.82
N ASN A 138 0.25 -9.70 -14.19
CA ASN A 138 0.42 -8.33 -14.65
C ASN A 138 1.89 -8.01 -14.93
N TRP A 139 2.53 -8.78 -15.80
CA TRP A 139 3.95 -8.68 -16.10
C TRP A 139 4.25 -8.82 -17.60
N LEU A 140 5.09 -7.92 -18.13
CA LEU A 140 5.32 -7.77 -19.58
C LEU A 140 5.82 -9.05 -20.26
N PHE A 141 6.48 -9.93 -19.50
CA PHE A 141 7.04 -11.18 -20.02
C PHE A 141 6.15 -12.41 -19.79
N SER A 142 4.99 -12.26 -19.16
CA SER A 142 4.01 -13.34 -18.95
C SER A 142 2.63 -12.95 -19.45
N ARG A 143 1.79 -12.39 -18.57
CA ARG A 143 0.40 -12.02 -18.84
C ARG A 143 0.15 -10.56 -18.47
N TRP A 144 -0.95 -10.03 -18.99
CA TRP A 144 -1.44 -8.70 -18.66
C TRP A 144 -2.96 -8.74 -18.43
N ASP A 145 -3.36 -9.46 -17.39
CA ASP A 145 -4.77 -9.66 -17.01
C ASP A 145 -5.06 -9.33 -15.54
N GLY A 146 -4.05 -8.95 -14.75
CA GLY A 146 -4.25 -8.56 -13.34
C GLY A 146 -4.65 -9.73 -12.46
N THR A 147 -4.04 -10.90 -12.66
CA THR A 147 -4.33 -12.12 -11.91
C THR A 147 -3.11 -12.62 -11.13
N VAL A 148 -3.35 -13.47 -10.13
CA VAL A 148 -2.33 -14.37 -9.58
C VAL A 148 -2.73 -15.80 -9.88
N TYR A 149 -1.91 -16.49 -10.67
CA TYR A 149 -2.18 -17.84 -11.16
C TYR A 149 -1.05 -18.82 -10.76
N GLY A 150 -1.12 -20.05 -11.26
CA GLY A 150 -0.17 -21.14 -10.98
C GLY A 150 -0.61 -22.08 -9.85
N ILE A 151 -1.81 -21.88 -9.29
CA ILE A 151 -2.26 -22.55 -8.06
C ILE A 151 -3.43 -23.49 -8.36
N SER A 152 -3.36 -24.73 -7.89
CA SER A 152 -4.47 -25.70 -8.02
C SER A 152 -5.53 -25.50 -6.94
N ASP A 153 -6.76 -25.98 -7.19
CA ASP A 153 -7.81 -25.98 -6.17
C ASP A 153 -7.46 -26.86 -4.96
N SER A 154 -6.72 -27.96 -5.18
CA SER A 154 -6.20 -28.80 -4.09
C SER A 154 -5.20 -28.07 -3.19
N THR A 155 -4.38 -27.19 -3.76
CA THR A 155 -3.41 -26.38 -3.01
C THR A 155 -4.14 -25.33 -2.17
N LEU A 156 -5.13 -24.65 -2.74
CA LEU A 156 -5.97 -23.67 -2.02
C LEU A 156 -6.81 -24.31 -0.93
N SER A 157 -7.36 -25.50 -1.18
CA SER A 157 -8.04 -26.30 -0.16
C SER A 157 -7.11 -26.70 0.98
N GLY A 158 -5.92 -27.20 0.66
CA GLY A 158 -4.88 -27.50 1.65
C GLY A 158 -4.57 -26.27 2.51
N LEU A 159 -4.31 -25.13 1.88
CA LEU A 159 -4.02 -23.88 2.58
C LEU A 159 -5.18 -23.40 3.46
N LYS A 160 -6.43 -23.47 2.97
CA LYS A 160 -7.62 -23.12 3.76
C LYS A 160 -7.73 -24.00 5.01
N LYS A 161 -7.39 -25.29 4.90
CA LYS A 161 -7.48 -26.25 5.98
C LYS A 161 -6.36 -26.09 7.02
N THR A 162 -5.13 -25.84 6.58
CA THR A 162 -3.95 -25.82 7.47
C THR A 162 -3.60 -24.43 7.97
N ASP A 163 -3.79 -23.40 7.15
CA ASP A 163 -3.36 -22.03 7.41
C ASP A 163 -4.42 -21.01 6.90
N PRO A 164 -5.67 -21.07 7.39
CA PRO A 164 -6.75 -20.21 6.92
C PRO A 164 -6.43 -18.72 7.05
N ASP A 165 -5.75 -18.32 8.13
CA ASP A 165 -5.35 -16.93 8.34
C ASP A 165 -4.36 -16.43 7.28
N GLN A 166 -3.50 -17.30 6.75
CA GLN A 166 -2.61 -16.93 5.65
C GLN A 166 -3.38 -16.82 4.34
N LEU A 167 -4.35 -17.71 4.08
CA LEU A 167 -5.23 -17.58 2.90
C LEU A 167 -6.02 -16.26 2.96
N LEU A 168 -6.63 -15.96 4.11
CA LEU A 168 -7.35 -14.71 4.33
C LEU A 168 -6.45 -13.49 4.19
N TYR A 169 -5.21 -13.57 4.69
CA TYR A 169 -4.22 -12.51 4.48
C TYR A 169 -3.93 -12.35 2.99
N SER A 170 -3.77 -13.45 2.26
CA SER A 170 -3.48 -13.39 0.83
C SER A 170 -4.53 -12.62 0.06
N TYR A 171 -5.82 -12.84 0.32
CA TYR A 171 -6.89 -12.10 -0.36
C TYR A 171 -6.83 -10.58 -0.17
N VAL A 172 -6.31 -10.09 0.95
CA VAL A 172 -6.28 -8.64 1.23
C VAL A 172 -4.91 -8.01 0.97
N ALA A 173 -3.90 -8.82 0.64
CA ALA A 173 -2.53 -8.36 0.50
C ALA A 173 -2.37 -7.35 -0.66
N GLY A 174 -3.08 -7.54 -1.78
CA GLY A 174 -3.07 -6.61 -2.90
C GLY A 174 -3.44 -5.20 -2.50
N VAL A 175 -4.64 -4.99 -1.93
CA VAL A 175 -5.05 -3.64 -1.47
C VAL A 175 -4.15 -3.04 -0.38
N GLN A 176 -3.43 -3.88 0.37
CA GLN A 176 -2.44 -3.43 1.34
C GLN A 176 -1.21 -2.79 0.67
N TYR A 177 -0.89 -3.16 -0.58
CA TYR A 177 0.19 -2.52 -1.32
C TYR A 177 -0.08 -1.03 -1.57
N GLU A 178 -1.28 -0.63 -2.01
CA GLU A 178 -1.59 0.78 -2.25
C GLU A 178 -1.54 1.60 -0.95
N ILE A 179 -1.96 1.00 0.16
CA ILE A 179 -1.93 1.60 1.49
C ILE A 179 -0.48 1.78 1.97
N ALA A 180 0.35 0.74 1.85
CA ALA A 180 1.77 0.76 2.20
C ALA A 180 2.54 1.78 1.34
N LEU A 181 2.24 1.85 0.04
CA LEU A 181 2.83 2.83 -0.87
C LEU A 181 2.44 4.26 -0.47
N ASN A 182 1.19 4.50 -0.08
CA ASN A 182 0.75 5.80 0.42
C ASN A 182 1.44 6.20 1.72
N GLU A 183 1.62 5.28 2.67
CA GLU A 183 2.37 5.54 3.91
C GLU A 183 3.78 6.00 3.57
N LYS A 184 4.47 5.21 2.75
CA LYS A 184 5.85 5.44 2.34
C LYS A 184 6.03 6.78 1.65
N VAL A 185 5.20 7.08 0.65
CA VAL A 185 5.26 8.34 -0.09
C VAL A 185 4.99 9.52 0.83
N THR A 186 3.97 9.42 1.69
CA THR A 186 3.62 10.49 2.64
C THR A 186 4.76 10.78 3.62
N LEU A 187 5.35 9.74 4.22
CA LEU A 187 6.47 9.90 5.15
C LEU A 187 7.73 10.44 4.45
N ASN A 188 8.05 9.91 3.26
CA ASN A 188 9.20 10.38 2.49
C ASN A 188 9.08 11.86 2.13
N ASP A 189 7.91 12.30 1.64
CA ASP A 189 7.67 13.70 1.24
C ASP A 189 7.49 14.62 2.46
N PHE A 190 7.06 14.09 3.61
CA PHE A 190 7.08 14.83 4.87
C PHE A 190 8.52 15.09 5.33
N TYR A 191 9.36 14.06 5.38
CA TYR A 191 10.73 14.18 5.90
C TYR A 191 11.73 14.78 4.90
N SER A 192 11.47 14.65 3.60
CA SER A 192 12.31 15.20 2.54
C SER A 192 11.53 16.23 1.73
N LYS A 193 12.01 17.47 1.67
CA LYS A 193 11.42 18.49 0.80
C LYS A 193 11.59 18.07 -0.67
N ARG A 194 10.51 18.08 -1.46
CA ARG A 194 10.48 17.69 -2.88
C ARG A 194 10.27 18.86 -3.82
N SER A 195 10.75 18.74 -5.06
CA SER A 195 10.39 19.65 -6.16
C SER A 195 8.95 19.44 -6.65
N LEU A 196 8.51 18.19 -6.70
CA LEU A 196 7.13 17.79 -6.98
C LEU A 196 6.65 16.79 -5.93
N ASN A 197 5.59 17.14 -5.20
CA ASN A 197 4.94 16.22 -4.28
C ASN A 197 4.05 15.25 -5.07
N LYS A 198 4.02 13.97 -4.68
CA LYS A 198 3.22 12.93 -5.36
C LYS A 198 1.75 12.92 -4.94
N THR A 199 1.18 14.10 -4.71
CA THR A 199 -0.19 14.29 -4.23
C THR A 199 -1.23 13.56 -5.10
N ALA A 200 -1.06 13.55 -6.43
CA ALA A 200 -1.95 12.84 -7.34
C ALA A 200 -1.93 11.31 -7.16
N LEU A 201 -0.76 10.74 -6.85
CA LEU A 201 -0.62 9.31 -6.55
C LEU A 201 -1.31 8.96 -5.24
N LEU A 202 -1.12 9.78 -4.20
CA LEU A 202 -1.78 9.58 -2.91
C LEU A 202 -3.31 9.54 -3.06
N LEU A 203 -3.86 10.48 -3.83
CA LEU A 203 -5.29 10.51 -4.15
C LEU A 203 -5.73 9.25 -4.92
N TYR A 204 -4.97 8.88 -5.95
CA TYR A 204 -5.30 7.73 -6.79
C TYR A 204 -5.33 6.43 -5.98
N ASN A 205 -4.32 6.18 -5.14
CA ASN A 205 -4.28 4.99 -4.30
C ASN A 205 -5.44 4.94 -3.29
N ALA A 206 -5.77 6.06 -2.63
CA ALA A 206 -6.92 6.13 -1.73
C ALA A 206 -8.25 5.87 -2.49
N HIS A 207 -8.37 6.42 -3.70
CA HIS A 207 -9.49 6.16 -4.60
C HIS A 207 -9.55 4.71 -5.05
N TYR A 208 -8.42 4.11 -5.41
CA TYR A 208 -8.33 2.72 -5.86
C TYR A 208 -8.86 1.77 -4.78
N VAL A 209 -8.35 1.88 -3.55
CA VAL A 209 -8.80 1.05 -2.42
C VAL A 209 -10.31 1.19 -2.21
N TYR A 210 -10.83 2.42 -2.13
CA TYR A 210 -12.28 2.62 -1.98
C TYR A 210 -13.09 2.09 -3.16
N ASN A 211 -12.60 2.27 -4.39
CA ASN A 211 -13.28 1.81 -5.59
C ASN A 211 -13.27 0.28 -5.70
N TYR A 212 -12.24 -0.39 -5.20
CA TYR A 212 -12.16 -1.85 -5.12
C TYR A 212 -13.24 -2.38 -4.16
N PHE A 213 -13.35 -1.83 -2.95
CA PHE A 213 -14.46 -2.14 -2.04
C PHE A 213 -15.84 -1.78 -2.62
N LYS A 214 -15.95 -0.69 -3.39
CA LYS A 214 -17.19 -0.31 -4.07
C LYS A 214 -17.58 -1.36 -5.12
N PHE A 215 -16.63 -1.83 -5.92
CA PHE A 215 -16.83 -2.92 -6.88
C PHE A 215 -17.29 -4.19 -6.15
N SER A 216 -16.58 -4.61 -5.10
CA SER A 216 -16.88 -5.82 -4.30
C SER A 216 -18.20 -5.76 -3.54
N THR A 217 -18.80 -4.58 -3.36
CA THR A 217 -20.12 -4.41 -2.69
C THR A 217 -21.25 -4.09 -3.67
N SER A 218 -21.05 -4.38 -4.95
CA SER A 218 -21.97 -4.04 -6.03
C SER A 218 -22.31 -5.23 -6.92
N VAL A 219 -23.37 -5.07 -7.71
CA VAL A 219 -23.81 -6.02 -8.75
C VAL A 219 -22.74 -6.31 -9.81
N PHE A 220 -21.71 -5.46 -9.93
CA PHE A 220 -20.60 -5.72 -10.84
C PHE A 220 -19.76 -6.93 -10.41
N SER A 221 -19.59 -7.15 -9.10
CA SER A 221 -18.92 -8.36 -8.61
C SER A 221 -19.70 -9.63 -8.96
N ASP A 222 -21.03 -9.60 -8.82
CA ASP A 222 -21.92 -10.70 -9.25
C ASP A 222 -21.85 -10.93 -10.77
N SER A 223 -21.80 -9.84 -11.54
CA SER A 223 -21.68 -9.91 -13.00
C SER A 223 -20.36 -10.55 -13.43
N VAL A 224 -19.24 -10.18 -12.79
CA VAL A 224 -17.92 -10.76 -13.09
C VAL A 224 -17.85 -12.25 -12.74
N LYS A 225 -18.52 -12.69 -11.66
CA LYS A 225 -18.63 -14.12 -11.33
C LYS A 225 -19.25 -14.96 -12.46
N VAL A 226 -20.16 -14.38 -13.24
CA VAL A 226 -20.85 -15.09 -14.33
C VAL A 226 -20.14 -14.89 -15.67
N LEU A 227 -19.72 -13.66 -15.97
CA LEU A 227 -19.20 -13.28 -17.28
C LEU A 227 -17.73 -13.66 -17.49
N ALA A 228 -16.91 -13.68 -16.44
CA ALA A 228 -15.48 -13.97 -16.59
C ALA A 228 -15.17 -15.47 -16.77
N PRO A 229 -15.72 -16.41 -15.96
CA PRO A 229 -15.33 -17.82 -16.03
C PRO A 229 -15.44 -18.47 -17.41
N PRO A 230 -16.47 -18.20 -18.26
CA PRO A 230 -16.53 -18.75 -19.61
C PRO A 230 -15.36 -18.34 -20.53
N HIS A 231 -14.62 -17.29 -20.18
CA HIS A 231 -13.46 -16.78 -20.91
C HIS A 231 -12.13 -17.13 -20.24
N GLU A 232 -12.15 -17.81 -19.10
CA GLU A 232 -10.97 -18.27 -18.40
C GLU A 232 -10.56 -19.68 -18.85
N ASN A 233 -9.34 -20.06 -18.48
CA ASN A 233 -8.82 -21.38 -18.81
C ASN A 233 -9.55 -22.48 -18.02
N ALA A 234 -9.85 -23.60 -18.68
CA ALA A 234 -10.49 -24.76 -18.05
C ALA A 234 -9.60 -25.42 -16.97
N ASN A 235 -8.28 -25.26 -17.06
CA ASN A 235 -7.31 -25.73 -16.07
C ASN A 235 -7.27 -24.79 -14.85
N PRO A 236 -7.54 -25.27 -13.62
CA PRO A 236 -7.47 -24.49 -12.40
C PRO A 236 -6.16 -23.73 -12.17
N SER A 237 -5.01 -24.28 -12.57
CA SER A 237 -3.71 -23.61 -12.37
C SER A 237 -3.56 -22.35 -13.21
N GLU A 238 -4.30 -22.21 -14.31
CA GLU A 238 -4.18 -21.09 -15.23
C GLU A 238 -5.19 -19.97 -14.95
N ARG A 239 -6.03 -20.13 -13.93
CA ARG A 239 -7.04 -19.15 -13.49
C ARG A 239 -6.50 -18.31 -12.35
N ASP A 240 -7.10 -17.14 -12.17
CA ASP A 240 -6.87 -16.34 -10.97
C ASP A 240 -7.19 -17.14 -9.70
N TYR A 241 -6.43 -16.94 -8.63
CA TYR A 241 -6.55 -17.74 -7.41
C TYR A 241 -7.72 -17.32 -6.51
N ALA A 242 -8.11 -16.05 -6.55
CA ALA A 242 -9.15 -15.48 -5.69
C ALA A 242 -10.42 -15.09 -6.46
N GLY A 243 -10.28 -14.70 -7.72
CA GLY A 243 -11.32 -14.10 -8.54
C GLY A 243 -11.55 -12.64 -8.15
N ALA A 244 -12.38 -12.43 -7.13
CA ALA A 244 -12.62 -11.11 -6.55
C ALA A 244 -12.19 -11.13 -5.09
N ASP A 245 -10.99 -10.61 -4.83
CA ASP A 245 -10.29 -10.68 -3.55
C ASP A 245 -11.17 -10.40 -2.32
N LEU A 246 -11.84 -9.26 -2.28
CA LEU A 246 -12.54 -8.81 -1.08
C LEU A 246 -13.85 -9.57 -0.82
N THR A 247 -14.49 -10.11 -1.86
CA THR A 247 -15.65 -11.00 -1.68
C THR A 247 -15.20 -12.41 -1.30
N ALA A 248 -14.10 -12.93 -1.85
CA ALA A 248 -13.48 -14.18 -1.40
C ALA A 248 -13.03 -14.09 0.07
N TRP A 249 -12.40 -12.97 0.46
CA TRP A 249 -12.04 -12.66 1.84
C TRP A 249 -13.25 -12.65 2.78
N ALA A 250 -14.31 -11.92 2.44
CA ALA A 250 -15.52 -11.88 3.25
C ALA A 250 -16.21 -13.26 3.32
N TYR A 251 -16.23 -14.01 2.21
CA TYR A 251 -16.84 -15.34 2.16
C TYR A 251 -16.13 -16.31 3.10
N ASP A 252 -14.80 -16.41 3.01
CA ASP A 252 -14.05 -17.37 3.81
C ASP A 252 -13.93 -16.95 5.29
N MET A 253 -13.93 -15.65 5.60
CA MET A 253 -14.01 -15.18 7.00
C MET A 253 -15.31 -15.61 7.67
N PHE A 254 -16.44 -15.52 6.96
CA PHE A 254 -17.76 -15.88 7.51
C PHE A 254 -18.09 -17.37 7.37
N ASN A 255 -17.29 -18.13 6.62
CA ASN A 255 -17.44 -19.56 6.41
C ASN A 255 -16.11 -20.32 6.63
N PRO A 256 -15.49 -20.19 7.82
CA PRO A 256 -14.14 -20.74 8.06
C PRO A 256 -14.10 -22.27 8.04
N GLN A 257 -15.21 -22.92 8.40
CA GLN A 257 -15.32 -24.39 8.44
C GLN A 257 -15.79 -25.01 7.12
N LEU A 258 -16.22 -24.19 6.17
CA LEU A 258 -16.72 -24.68 4.90
C LEU A 258 -15.53 -25.07 4.00
N PRO A 259 -15.44 -26.32 3.51
CA PRO A 259 -14.34 -26.73 2.64
C PRO A 259 -14.25 -25.87 1.38
N TYR A 260 -13.05 -25.72 0.81
CA TYR A 260 -12.85 -24.87 -0.36
C TYR A 260 -13.61 -25.39 -1.59
N GLU A 261 -13.72 -26.72 -1.70
CA GLU A 261 -14.31 -27.45 -2.82
C GLU A 261 -15.83 -27.37 -2.87
N THR A 262 -16.49 -26.80 -1.85
CA THR A 262 -17.95 -26.62 -1.86
C THR A 262 -18.40 -25.36 -2.59
N ARG A 263 -17.45 -24.57 -3.12
CA ARG A 263 -17.77 -23.46 -4.03
C ARG A 263 -18.44 -24.02 -5.30
N ASP A 264 -19.16 -23.17 -6.01
CA ASP A 264 -19.85 -23.55 -7.25
C ASP A 264 -18.88 -24.23 -8.23
N SER A 265 -19.35 -25.22 -9.00
CA SER A 265 -18.53 -25.83 -10.04
C SER A 265 -18.12 -24.78 -11.09
N PHE A 266 -16.89 -24.87 -11.57
CA PHE A 266 -16.45 -24.01 -12.66
C PHE A 266 -17.20 -24.37 -13.96
N PRO A 267 -17.75 -23.38 -14.70
CA PRO A 267 -18.51 -23.67 -15.90
C PRO A 267 -17.60 -24.21 -17.01
N ASN A 268 -17.98 -25.33 -17.63
CA ASN A 268 -17.28 -25.93 -18.78
C ASN A 268 -15.79 -26.27 -18.52
N GLY A 269 -15.40 -26.54 -17.27
CA GLY A 269 -14.02 -26.88 -16.91
C GLY A 269 -13.92 -27.65 -15.60
N GLU A 270 -12.70 -27.80 -15.10
CA GLU A 270 -12.43 -28.57 -13.88
C GLU A 270 -12.46 -27.70 -12.62
N GLY A 271 -12.80 -28.32 -11.48
CA GLY A 271 -12.70 -27.68 -10.17
C GLY A 271 -13.78 -26.64 -9.90
N VAL A 272 -13.47 -25.69 -9.03
CA VAL A 272 -14.44 -24.72 -8.52
C VAL A 272 -14.35 -23.35 -9.18
N ASN A 273 -15.48 -22.66 -9.25
CA ASN A 273 -15.55 -21.24 -9.51
C ASN A 273 -15.02 -20.48 -8.29
N ARG A 274 -13.83 -19.91 -8.44
CA ARG A 274 -13.15 -19.18 -7.37
C ARG A 274 -13.80 -17.83 -7.10
N ARG A 275 -14.53 -17.27 -8.09
CA ARG A 275 -15.21 -15.99 -7.96
C ARG A 275 -16.43 -16.12 -7.06
N ILE A 276 -16.42 -15.29 -6.02
CA ILE A 276 -17.56 -15.08 -5.15
C ILE A 276 -18.18 -13.72 -5.48
N GLY A 277 -19.47 -13.71 -5.80
CA GLY A 277 -20.25 -12.49 -5.98
C GLY A 277 -20.67 -11.90 -4.62
N PHE A 278 -20.97 -10.61 -4.59
CA PHE A 278 -21.53 -9.98 -3.39
C PHE A 278 -22.84 -10.64 -2.93
N SER A 279 -23.66 -11.11 -3.86
CA SER A 279 -24.94 -11.76 -3.59
C SER A 279 -24.78 -13.20 -3.06
N ASP A 280 -23.61 -13.81 -3.19
CA ASP A 280 -23.30 -15.11 -2.59
C ASP A 280 -22.95 -15.01 -1.10
N LEU A 281 -22.64 -13.80 -0.62
CA LEU A 281 -22.33 -13.55 0.78
C LEU A 281 -23.60 -13.58 1.63
N SER A 282 -23.50 -14.09 2.86
CA SER A 282 -24.59 -13.99 3.83
C SER A 282 -24.94 -12.51 4.11
N PRO A 283 -26.16 -12.19 4.57
CA PRO A 283 -26.53 -10.82 4.92
C PRO A 283 -25.55 -10.14 5.89
N GLU A 284 -25.00 -10.89 6.84
CA GLU A 284 -23.99 -10.43 7.79
C GLU A 284 -22.67 -10.09 7.09
N ALA A 285 -22.18 -10.97 6.23
CA ALA A 285 -20.97 -10.76 5.44
C ALA A 285 -21.11 -9.56 4.49
N GLN A 286 -22.28 -9.40 3.86
CA GLN A 286 -22.60 -8.22 3.04
C GLN A 286 -22.57 -6.92 3.84
N SER A 287 -23.19 -6.91 5.02
CA SER A 287 -23.19 -5.76 5.94
C SER A 287 -21.78 -5.42 6.40
N TYR A 288 -20.99 -6.43 6.76
CA TYR A 288 -19.59 -6.28 7.13
C TYR A 288 -18.77 -5.66 6.00
N LEU A 289 -18.85 -6.19 4.77
CA LEU A 289 -18.07 -5.68 3.65
C LEU A 289 -18.48 -4.24 3.27
N LYS A 290 -19.77 -3.89 3.37
CA LYS A 290 -20.26 -2.51 3.24
C LYS A 290 -19.69 -1.58 4.33
N LYS A 291 -19.56 -2.05 5.56
CA LYS A 291 -18.90 -1.30 6.64
C LYS A 291 -17.42 -1.07 6.33
N GLN A 292 -16.70 -2.10 5.87
CA GLN A 292 -15.30 -2.01 5.47
C GLN A 292 -15.08 -1.01 4.34
N LYS A 293 -15.96 -0.99 3.32
CA LYS A 293 -15.96 0.06 2.28
C LYS A 293 -16.05 1.47 2.86
N ASN A 294 -16.94 1.69 3.83
CA ASN A 294 -17.09 3.01 4.42
C ASN A 294 -15.86 3.39 5.25
N LEU A 295 -15.27 2.43 5.97
CA LEU A 295 -14.02 2.64 6.70
C LEU A 295 -12.84 2.95 5.77
N SER A 296 -12.82 2.41 4.56
CA SER A 296 -11.76 2.71 3.59
C SER A 296 -11.73 4.17 3.15
N LEU A 297 -12.79 4.95 3.39
CA LEU A 297 -12.78 6.41 3.20
C LEU A 297 -11.77 7.12 4.13
N LEU A 298 -11.37 6.50 5.24
CA LEU A 298 -10.32 7.03 6.11
C LEU A 298 -8.98 7.21 5.36
N ASN A 299 -8.72 6.43 4.30
CA ASN A 299 -7.53 6.60 3.47
C ASN A 299 -7.47 7.97 2.75
N PHE A 300 -8.58 8.71 2.67
CA PHE A 300 -8.61 10.08 2.16
C PHE A 300 -8.25 11.15 3.20
N LEU A 301 -8.21 10.79 4.49
CA LEU A 301 -7.82 11.72 5.56
C LEU A 301 -6.28 11.82 5.62
N ASN A 302 -5.71 12.39 4.57
CA ASN A 302 -4.30 12.69 4.45
C ASN A 302 -4.15 14.09 3.84
N PRO A 303 -3.72 15.12 4.59
CA PRO A 303 -3.57 16.48 4.08
C PRO A 303 -2.62 16.57 2.86
N ALA A 304 -1.71 15.61 2.69
CA ALA A 304 -0.83 15.53 1.52
C ALA A 304 -1.60 15.31 0.20
N ILE A 305 -2.79 14.71 0.24
CA ILE A 305 -3.73 14.60 -0.89
C ILE A 305 -4.22 15.99 -1.34
N PHE A 306 -4.22 16.96 -0.43
CA PHE A 306 -4.63 18.34 -0.68
C PHE A 306 -3.43 19.29 -0.64
N PHE A 307 -2.26 18.79 -1.06
CA PHE A 307 -1.00 19.54 -1.17
C PHE A 307 -0.40 20.05 0.16
N VAL A 308 -0.95 19.65 1.31
CA VAL A 308 -0.42 20.00 2.64
C VAL A 308 0.46 18.86 3.14
N ASN A 309 1.71 18.84 2.70
CA ASN A 309 2.66 17.80 3.13
C ASN A 309 3.25 18.05 4.51
N ARG A 310 3.21 19.30 5.02
CA ARG A 310 3.84 19.68 6.29
C ARG A 310 3.16 20.92 6.87
N ILE A 311 2.64 20.81 8.08
CA ILE A 311 2.10 21.92 8.87
C ILE A 311 3.24 22.47 9.73
N ARG A 312 3.66 23.71 9.49
CA ARG A 312 4.76 24.35 10.24
C ARG A 312 4.18 25.16 11.40
N VAL A 313 4.61 24.83 12.62
CA VAL A 313 4.23 25.57 13.83
C VAL A 313 5.23 26.71 14.07
N ASN A 314 6.52 26.43 13.93
CA ASN A 314 7.60 27.41 13.97
C ASN A 314 8.82 26.87 13.19
N GLU A 315 9.95 27.58 13.22
CA GLU A 315 11.18 27.19 12.50
C GLU A 315 11.74 25.82 12.92
N LYS A 316 11.45 25.37 14.13
CA LYS A 316 11.98 24.13 14.73
C LYS A 316 10.96 23.02 14.80
N LEU A 317 9.68 23.29 14.58
CA LEU A 317 8.60 22.33 14.76
C LEU A 317 7.65 22.33 13.57
N SER A 318 7.49 21.16 12.98
CA SER A 318 6.45 20.90 12.00
C SER A 318 5.90 19.49 12.15
N PHE A 319 4.66 19.26 11.75
CA PHE A 319 4.04 17.96 11.81
C PHE A 319 3.09 17.74 10.63
N ASN A 320 2.61 16.52 10.46
CA ASN A 320 1.45 16.22 9.65
C ASN A 320 0.60 15.19 10.40
N LEU A 321 -0.61 14.92 9.93
CA LEU A 321 -1.48 13.90 10.52
C LEU A 321 -2.24 13.24 9.40
N PHE A 322 -2.15 11.92 9.28
CA PHE A 322 -2.93 11.17 8.30
C PHE A 322 -3.44 9.86 8.88
N THR A 323 -4.52 9.35 8.33
CA THR A 323 -5.09 8.06 8.75
C THR A 323 -4.99 7.02 7.65
N GLN A 324 -4.96 5.75 8.05
CA GLN A 324 -5.05 4.63 7.14
C GLN A 324 -6.06 3.61 7.65
N TYR A 325 -6.75 2.98 6.71
CA TYR A 325 -7.56 1.80 6.90
C TYR A 325 -6.96 0.68 6.04
N ALA A 326 -6.74 -0.48 6.66
CA ALA A 326 -6.28 -1.68 5.99
C ALA A 326 -7.15 -2.90 6.36
N PRO A 327 -7.67 -3.66 5.38
CA PRO A 327 -8.26 -4.97 5.67
C PRO A 327 -7.16 -5.97 6.06
N THR A 328 -7.46 -6.87 7.00
CA THR A 328 -6.52 -7.88 7.51
C THR A 328 -7.18 -9.26 7.56
N HIS A 329 -6.41 -10.33 7.79
CA HIS A 329 -6.97 -11.68 7.94
C HIS A 329 -7.96 -11.81 9.09
N PHE A 330 -7.77 -11.06 10.18
CA PHE A 330 -8.70 -11.02 11.32
C PHE A 330 -9.78 -9.95 11.19
N GLY A 331 -9.74 -9.06 10.19
CA GLY A 331 -10.72 -8.01 10.02
C GLY A 331 -10.14 -6.72 9.47
N ASN A 332 -9.76 -5.77 10.32
CA ASN A 332 -9.13 -4.52 9.86
C ASN A 332 -8.19 -3.90 10.88
N ASP A 333 -7.30 -3.05 10.37
CA ASP A 333 -6.52 -2.08 11.11
C ASP A 333 -6.95 -0.66 10.70
N ILE A 334 -7.11 0.21 11.69
CA ILE A 334 -7.25 1.66 11.49
C ILE A 334 -6.13 2.34 12.26
N ALA A 335 -5.30 3.06 11.52
CA ALA A 335 -4.12 3.72 12.04
C ALA A 335 -4.20 5.24 11.90
N VAL A 336 -3.61 5.95 12.85
CA VAL A 336 -3.34 7.39 12.79
C VAL A 336 -1.84 7.60 12.90
N PHE A 337 -1.26 8.28 11.92
CA PHE A 337 0.16 8.58 11.85
C PHE A 337 0.40 10.08 12.08
N LEU A 338 1.29 10.38 13.00
CA LEU A 338 1.73 11.72 13.38
C LEU A 338 3.25 11.83 13.15
N PRO A 339 3.69 12.11 11.91
CA PRO A 339 5.06 12.46 11.65
C PRO A 339 5.35 13.89 12.15
N VAL A 340 6.48 14.07 12.81
CA VAL A 340 6.93 15.32 13.44
C VAL A 340 8.39 15.57 13.09
N LYS A 341 8.71 16.79 12.68
CA LYS A 341 10.09 17.29 12.72
C LYS A 341 10.25 18.21 13.90
N TYR A 342 11.20 17.91 14.77
CA TYR A 342 11.58 18.76 15.89
C TYR A 342 13.09 18.98 15.91
N LYS A 343 13.54 20.22 15.65
CA LYS A 343 14.96 20.57 15.47
C LYS A 343 15.59 19.67 14.39
N HIS A 344 16.50 18.77 14.78
CA HIS A 344 17.20 17.83 13.90
C HIS A 344 16.63 16.40 13.99
N PHE A 345 15.51 16.20 14.70
CA PHE A 345 14.85 14.91 14.83
C PHE A 345 13.66 14.80 13.88
N ASP A 346 13.64 13.75 13.09
CA ASP A 346 12.49 13.29 12.32
C ASP A 346 11.83 12.15 13.11
N LEU A 347 10.67 12.39 13.70
CA LEU A 347 9.98 11.50 14.63
C LEU A 347 8.63 11.03 14.07
N LEU A 348 8.24 9.79 14.32
CA LEU A 348 6.91 9.26 14.02
C LEU A 348 6.27 8.73 15.30
N LEU A 349 5.02 9.10 15.54
CA LEU A 349 4.10 8.37 16.40
C LEU A 349 3.01 7.77 15.52
N ASP A 350 2.72 6.50 15.68
CA ASP A 350 1.55 5.87 15.08
C ASP A 350 0.72 5.12 16.12
N LEU A 351 -0.60 5.20 15.98
CA LEU A 351 -1.58 4.60 16.88
C LEU A 351 -2.51 3.73 16.05
N HIS A 352 -2.67 2.48 16.45
CA HIS A 352 -3.43 1.48 15.74
C HIS A 352 -4.62 1.01 16.56
N ARG A 353 -5.75 0.78 15.87
CA ARG A 353 -6.88 0.01 16.37
C ARG A 353 -7.11 -1.18 15.46
N TYR A 354 -6.78 -2.36 15.96
CA TYR A 354 -7.06 -3.62 15.31
C TYR A 354 -8.47 -4.07 15.68
N SER A 355 -9.28 -4.50 14.72
CA SER A 355 -10.66 -4.92 14.98
C SER A 355 -10.97 -6.19 14.23
N ASN A 356 -11.55 -7.16 14.93
CA ASN A 356 -12.22 -8.30 14.32
C ASN A 356 -13.74 -8.17 14.51
N ARG A 357 -14.49 -9.27 14.39
CA ARG A 357 -15.94 -9.26 14.57
C ARG A 357 -16.36 -9.05 16.03
N ALA A 358 -15.61 -9.58 16.99
CA ALA A 358 -16.04 -9.73 18.38
C ALA A 358 -15.31 -8.79 19.37
N ASP A 359 -14.07 -8.39 19.07
CA ASP A 359 -13.17 -7.67 19.96
C ASP A 359 -12.27 -6.68 19.18
N GLN A 360 -11.57 -5.84 19.94
CA GLN A 360 -10.65 -4.83 19.45
C GLN A 360 -9.32 -4.87 20.20
N GLY A 361 -8.27 -4.72 19.43
CA GLY A 361 -6.90 -4.60 19.88
C GLY A 361 -6.34 -3.19 19.66
N THR A 362 -5.18 -2.91 20.24
CA THR A 362 -4.49 -1.63 20.05
C THR A 362 -3.03 -1.82 19.71
N GLY A 363 -2.43 -0.83 19.07
CA GLY A 363 -0.99 -0.81 18.83
C GLY A 363 -0.44 0.60 18.88
N VAL A 364 0.85 0.69 19.16
CA VAL A 364 1.61 1.95 19.18
C VAL A 364 2.94 1.72 18.50
N GLY A 365 3.30 2.63 17.61
CA GLY A 365 4.62 2.71 17.00
C GLY A 365 5.31 4.03 17.30
N LEU A 366 6.62 3.94 17.51
CA LEU A 366 7.52 5.08 17.68
C LEU A 366 8.69 4.93 16.72
N GLY A 367 8.94 5.97 15.92
CA GLY A 367 10.03 6.02 14.96
C GLY A 367 10.93 7.23 15.14
N LEU A 368 12.23 7.03 14.97
CA LEU A 368 13.22 8.08 14.74
C LEU A 368 13.84 7.82 13.36
N TYR A 369 13.70 8.77 12.44
CA TYR A 369 14.13 8.66 11.06
C TYR A 369 15.36 9.53 10.79
N ASN A 370 16.17 9.10 9.81
CA ASN A 370 17.26 9.88 9.23
C ASN A 370 18.24 10.50 10.26
N TYR A 371 18.42 9.87 11.42
CA TYR A 371 19.32 10.35 12.44
C TYR A 371 20.77 10.25 11.94
N LYS A 372 21.45 11.39 11.85
CA LYS A 372 22.83 11.47 11.37
C LYS A 372 23.77 11.02 12.48
N LEU A 373 24.34 9.83 12.34
CA LEU A 373 25.39 9.33 13.24
C LEU A 373 26.73 9.99 12.94
N ASN A 374 27.01 10.25 11.66
CA ASN A 374 28.12 11.06 11.17
C ASN A 374 27.83 11.56 9.74
N ASP A 375 28.80 12.19 9.08
CA ASP A 375 28.63 12.76 7.73
C ASP A 375 28.35 11.73 6.62
N LYS A 376 28.65 10.45 6.86
CA LYS A 376 28.46 9.36 5.90
C LYS A 376 27.33 8.41 6.28
N LEU A 377 26.97 8.32 7.55
CA LEU A 377 26.02 7.32 8.05
C LEU A 377 24.80 8.01 8.66
N LYS A 378 23.63 7.67 8.14
CA LYS A 378 22.35 7.96 8.79
C LYS A 378 21.62 6.67 9.11
N SER A 379 20.87 6.67 10.20
CA SER A 379 20.08 5.52 10.63
C SER A 379 18.69 5.94 11.07
N SER A 380 17.75 5.02 10.90
CA SER A 380 16.38 5.12 11.37
C SER A 380 16.07 3.91 12.23
N VAL A 381 15.34 4.10 13.32
CA VAL A 381 14.83 3.03 14.18
C VAL A 381 13.33 3.19 14.34
N LYS A 382 12.57 2.10 14.24
CA LYS A 382 11.14 2.06 14.53
C LYS A 382 10.85 0.89 15.47
N VAL A 383 10.05 1.15 16.51
CA VAL A 383 9.53 0.14 17.41
C VAL A 383 8.02 0.17 17.30
N ASN A 384 7.39 -0.99 17.09
CA ASN A 384 5.95 -1.16 17.16
C ASN A 384 5.65 -2.17 18.26
N VAL A 385 4.60 -1.93 19.03
CA VAL A 385 4.01 -2.90 19.96
C VAL A 385 2.52 -2.99 19.68
N TRP A 386 1.95 -4.18 19.86
CA TRP A 386 0.54 -4.41 19.57
C TRP A 386 -0.06 -5.48 20.47
N ASP A 387 -1.38 -5.42 20.54
CA ASP A 387 -2.30 -6.43 21.02
C ASP A 387 -3.35 -6.59 19.91
N GLN A 388 -3.26 -7.65 19.11
CA GLN A 388 -4.07 -7.84 17.89
C GLN A 388 -5.03 -9.02 18.06
N PRO A 389 -6.27 -8.96 17.52
CA PRO A 389 -7.10 -10.16 17.41
C PRO A 389 -6.38 -11.27 16.64
N LYS A 390 -6.49 -12.52 17.11
CA LYS A 390 -5.88 -13.68 16.42
C LYS A 390 -6.62 -14.09 15.16
N THR A 391 -7.94 -14.14 15.25
CA THR A 391 -8.83 -14.65 14.20
C THR A 391 -10.02 -13.73 14.04
N PHE A 392 -10.83 -13.93 12.98
CA PHE A 392 -11.98 -13.08 12.70
C PHE A 392 -13.11 -13.17 13.75
N ASP A 393 -13.47 -14.39 14.18
CA ASP A 393 -14.59 -14.65 15.11
C ASP A 393 -14.14 -14.91 16.57
N GLY A 394 -12.84 -15.00 16.85
CA GLY A 394 -12.32 -15.29 18.18
C GLY A 394 -12.22 -14.06 19.11
N ASN A 395 -12.10 -14.30 20.41
CA ASN A 395 -11.81 -13.25 21.41
C ASN A 395 -10.34 -13.24 21.85
N ASP A 396 -9.53 -14.18 21.34
CA ASP A 396 -8.12 -14.26 21.69
C ASP A 396 -7.31 -13.18 20.98
N LYS A 397 -6.30 -12.67 21.69
CA LYS A 397 -5.36 -11.68 21.15
C LYS A 397 -3.92 -12.17 21.17
N THR A 398 -3.14 -11.66 20.24
CA THR A 398 -1.69 -11.82 20.16
C THR A 398 -1.04 -10.51 20.54
N MET A 399 -0.41 -10.49 21.72
CA MET A 399 0.52 -9.44 22.09
C MET A 399 1.84 -9.64 21.36
N GLY A 400 2.39 -8.57 20.79
CA GLY A 400 3.63 -8.65 20.04
C GLY A 400 4.27 -7.30 19.78
N GLY A 401 5.32 -7.33 18.97
CA GLY A 401 6.04 -6.13 18.56
C GLY A 401 7.03 -6.38 17.44
N CYS A 402 7.55 -5.28 16.90
CA CYS A 402 8.53 -5.25 15.83
C CYS A 402 9.59 -4.18 16.13
N LEU A 403 10.86 -4.53 15.95
CA LEU A 403 11.98 -3.59 15.91
C LEU A 403 12.53 -3.54 14.49
N SER A 404 12.57 -2.35 13.91
CA SER A 404 13.16 -2.10 12.60
C SER A 404 14.32 -1.12 12.70
N LEU A 405 15.43 -1.44 12.04
CA LEU A 405 16.63 -0.61 11.92
C LEU A 405 16.96 -0.45 10.44
N SER A 406 16.99 0.78 9.95
CA SER A 406 17.48 1.11 8.61
C SER A 406 18.74 1.93 8.72
N SER A 407 19.79 1.59 7.98
CA SER A 407 21.03 2.36 7.92
C SER A 407 21.40 2.62 6.47
N GLU A 408 21.86 3.84 6.18
CA GLU A 408 22.29 4.26 4.86
C GLU A 408 23.67 4.90 4.94
N TYR A 409 24.61 4.35 4.16
CA TYR A 409 26.01 4.77 4.10
C TYR A 409 26.33 5.43 2.77
N LYS A 410 26.70 6.70 2.82
CA LYS A 410 27.06 7.54 1.67
C LYS A 410 28.37 7.07 1.05
N LEU A 411 28.29 6.55 -0.18
CA LEU A 411 29.46 6.12 -0.96
C LEU A 411 30.09 7.31 -1.68
N LYS A 412 29.26 8.10 -2.36
CA LYS A 412 29.65 9.34 -3.05
C LYS A 412 28.46 10.29 -3.14
N LYS A 413 28.63 11.44 -3.81
CA LYS A 413 27.53 12.38 -4.01
C LYS A 413 26.38 11.69 -4.75
N GLY A 414 25.20 11.70 -4.13
CA GLY A 414 23.97 11.14 -4.69
C GLY A 414 23.89 9.62 -4.71
N LEU A 415 24.87 8.86 -4.18
CA LEU A 415 24.84 7.40 -4.15
C LEU A 415 25.18 6.89 -2.74
N SER A 416 24.32 6.04 -2.20
CA SER A 416 24.54 5.36 -0.91
C SER A 416 24.27 3.86 -1.03
N ALA A 417 24.86 3.07 -0.12
CA ALA A 417 24.40 1.72 0.17
C ALA A 417 23.45 1.77 1.36
N TYR A 418 22.47 0.87 1.43
CA TYR A 418 21.60 0.76 2.59
C TYR A 418 21.41 -0.68 3.03
N ALA A 419 21.07 -0.84 4.31
CA ALA A 419 20.63 -2.07 4.93
C ALA A 419 19.41 -1.78 5.81
N ASN A 420 18.36 -2.58 5.66
CA ASN A 420 17.17 -2.59 6.52
C ASN A 420 17.14 -3.94 7.24
N LEU A 421 17.02 -3.92 8.55
CA LEU A 421 16.82 -5.10 9.39
C LEU A 421 15.50 -4.93 10.13
N SER A 422 14.69 -5.98 10.16
CA SER A 422 13.44 -6.01 10.92
C SER A 422 13.33 -7.32 11.66
N ALA A 423 12.94 -7.28 12.94
CA ALA A 423 12.66 -8.45 13.74
C ALA A 423 11.31 -8.27 14.42
N LYS A 424 10.40 -9.21 14.21
CA LYS A 424 9.06 -9.19 14.80
C LYS A 424 8.68 -10.49 15.49
N THR A 425 7.83 -10.38 16.50
CA THR A 425 7.11 -11.52 17.08
C THR A 425 5.91 -11.90 16.19
N ALA A 426 5.11 -12.87 16.64
CA ALA A 426 3.85 -13.20 15.98
C ALA A 426 2.89 -11.99 15.94
N GLY A 427 2.08 -11.91 14.89
CA GLY A 427 1.19 -10.80 14.59
C GLY A 427 1.35 -10.29 13.16
N TRP A 428 0.32 -9.62 12.66
CA TRP A 428 0.32 -8.99 11.35
C TRP A 428 0.97 -7.61 11.41
N MET A 429 1.66 -7.24 10.33
CA MET A 429 2.23 -5.91 10.13
C MET A 429 2.16 -5.58 8.64
N MET A 430 1.72 -4.37 8.30
CA MET A 430 1.72 -3.88 6.93
C MET A 430 3.10 -4.05 6.28
N GLY A 431 3.14 -4.54 5.04
CA GLY A 431 4.40 -4.79 4.31
C GLY A 431 5.24 -5.96 4.84
N ASN A 432 4.66 -6.87 5.63
CA ASN A 432 5.31 -8.10 6.06
C ASN A 432 4.40 -9.32 5.83
N PRO A 433 4.80 -10.28 4.97
CA PRO A 433 3.93 -11.40 4.59
C PRO A 433 3.80 -12.49 5.67
N TYR A 434 4.65 -12.45 6.70
CA TYR A 434 4.70 -13.48 7.74
C TYR A 434 3.74 -13.13 8.87
N LEU A 435 2.83 -14.03 9.23
CA LEU A 435 2.03 -13.90 10.46
C LEU A 435 2.79 -14.35 11.71
N ASP A 436 3.73 -15.29 11.55
CA ASP A 436 4.61 -15.79 12.62
C ASP A 436 5.78 -14.84 12.91
N LYS A 437 6.60 -15.20 13.92
CA LYS A 437 7.88 -14.52 14.19
C LYS A 437 8.76 -14.53 12.94
N ASN A 438 9.42 -13.41 12.67
CA ASN A 438 10.25 -13.26 11.48
C ASN A 438 11.41 -12.29 11.75
N ILE A 439 12.57 -12.60 11.17
CA ILE A 439 13.68 -11.67 11.01
C ILE A 439 13.89 -11.51 9.51
N SER A 440 13.85 -10.28 9.03
CA SER A 440 14.07 -9.94 7.63
C SER A 440 15.21 -8.95 7.49
N MET A 441 16.00 -9.10 6.42
CA MET A 441 17.10 -8.20 6.07
C MET A 441 17.01 -7.86 4.59
N GLN A 442 17.00 -6.57 4.29
CA GLN A 442 17.07 -6.07 2.92
C GLN A 442 18.32 -5.21 2.74
N VAL A 443 19.06 -5.40 1.67
CA VAL A 443 20.22 -4.58 1.31
C VAL A 443 20.10 -4.09 -0.12
N GLY A 444 20.61 -2.89 -0.37
CA GLY A 444 20.54 -2.30 -1.70
C GLY A 444 21.32 -1.00 -1.83
N VAL A 445 21.05 -0.28 -2.91
CA VAL A 445 21.64 1.02 -3.21
C VAL A 445 20.57 2.08 -3.34
N SER A 446 20.86 3.31 -2.90
CA SER A 446 20.01 4.46 -3.10
C SER A 446 20.69 5.48 -4.00
N TYR A 447 19.91 6.11 -4.88
CA TYR A 447 20.37 7.19 -5.75
C TYR A 447 19.50 8.43 -5.57
N GLN A 448 20.12 9.59 -5.41
CA GLN A 448 19.43 10.83 -5.10
C GLN A 448 19.94 12.01 -5.93
N ILE A 449 18.99 12.77 -6.50
CA ILE A 449 19.24 14.06 -7.14
C ILE A 449 18.61 15.15 -6.27
N ALA A 450 19.39 16.18 -5.95
CA ALA A 450 18.94 17.29 -5.13
C ALA A 450 19.36 18.64 -5.74
N ARG A 451 18.46 19.62 -5.57
CA ARG A 451 18.51 20.99 -6.09
C ARG A 451 18.72 21.99 -4.96
#